data_AF-A0A931Q358-F1
#
_entry.id   AF-A0A931Q358-F1
#
_cell.length_a   1.000
_cell.length_b   1.000
_cell.length_c   1.000
_cell.angle_alpha   90.00
_cell.angle_beta   90.00
_cell.angle_gamma   90.00
#
_symmetry.space_group_name_H-M   'P 1'
#
loop_
_entity.id
_entity.type
_entity.pdbx_description
1 polymer ?
#
loop_
_entity_poly.entity_id
_entity_poly.type
_entity_poly.pdbx_seq_one_letter_code
_entity_poly.pdbx_strand_id
1 'polypeptide(L)'
;AKFLDYSHLIDEELTNTIDVICQQVPDFYYGRIDLRYNTWEELKQGKNISIIELNGAGSEPTHIYDPKHSLFFAWKEIIRHWILLYRISMINHRSGHPYMSMADGFAMFKENNVYVEALQEVHERLLEV
;
A
#
# COMPACT_ATOMS: atom_id res chain seq x y z
N ALA A 1 9.38 -15.72 4.21
CA ALA A 1 9.40 -15.34 2.78
C ALA A 1 10.58 -14.39 2.53
N LYS A 2 11.08 -14.29 1.30
CA LYS A 2 12.20 -13.38 0.93
C LYS A 2 11.66 -12.25 0.06
N PHE A 3 11.91 -11.00 0.45
CA PHE A 3 11.65 -9.83 -0.40
C PHE A 3 12.86 -9.54 -1.28
N LEU A 4 12.61 -9.15 -2.52
CA LEU A 4 13.62 -8.81 -3.53
C LEU A 4 13.16 -7.55 -4.27
N ASP A 5 14.08 -6.61 -4.44
CA ASP A 5 13.85 -5.35 -5.09
C ASP A 5 14.28 -5.42 -6.56
N TYR A 6 13.28 -5.36 -7.44
CA TYR A 6 13.42 -5.34 -8.89
C TYR A 6 13.11 -3.97 -9.51
N SER A 7 13.24 -2.89 -8.74
CA SER A 7 12.95 -1.52 -9.23
C SER A 7 13.73 -1.12 -10.49
N HIS A 8 14.87 -1.77 -10.76
CA HIS A 8 15.67 -1.56 -11.98
C HIS A 8 14.98 -2.06 -13.27
N LEU A 9 13.94 -2.88 -13.16
CA LEU A 9 13.14 -3.35 -14.29
C LEU A 9 11.98 -2.40 -14.63
N ILE A 10 11.74 -1.38 -13.79
CA ILE A 10 10.67 -0.41 -14.02
C ILE A 10 11.01 0.40 -15.27
N ASP A 11 10.08 0.42 -16.21
CA ASP A 11 10.12 1.25 -17.41
C ASP A 11 8.77 1.94 -17.65
N GLU A 12 8.70 2.71 -18.72
CA GLU A 12 7.51 3.51 -19.07
C GLU A 12 6.29 2.62 -19.35
N GLU A 13 6.48 1.47 -19.99
CA GLU A 13 5.40 0.54 -20.31
C GLU A 13 4.79 -0.06 -19.03
N LEU A 14 5.63 -0.54 -18.10
CA LEU A 14 5.13 -0.98 -16.79
C LEU A 14 4.42 0.14 -16.04
N THR A 15 5.02 1.34 -16.03
CA THR A 15 4.47 2.50 -15.32
C THR A 15 3.08 2.85 -15.82
N ASN A 16 2.89 2.91 -17.14
CA ASN A 16 1.60 3.20 -17.77
C ASN A 16 0.56 2.11 -17.46
N THR A 17 0.95 0.84 -17.49
CA THR A 17 0.03 -0.26 -17.15
C THR A 17 -0.44 -0.17 -15.69
N ILE A 18 0.48 0.06 -14.75
CA ILE A 18 0.11 0.22 -13.34
C ILE A 18 -0.72 1.50 -13.12
N ASP A 19 -0.41 2.60 -13.80
CA ASP A 19 -1.17 3.84 -13.73
C ASP A 19 -2.63 3.65 -14.21
N VAL A 20 -2.83 2.97 -15.35
CA VAL A 20 -4.18 2.62 -15.84
C VAL A 20 -4.95 1.74 -14.87
N ILE A 21 -4.28 0.84 -14.15
CA ILE A 21 -4.90 0.03 -13.09
C ILE A 21 -5.31 0.94 -11.91
N CYS A 22 -4.41 1.78 -11.43
CA CYS A 22 -4.64 2.69 -10.32
C CYS A 22 -5.79 3.68 -10.59
N GLN A 23 -5.88 4.23 -11.81
CA GLN A 23 -6.91 5.20 -12.20
C GLN A 23 -8.33 4.62 -12.21
N GLN A 24 -8.49 3.29 -12.19
CA GLN A 24 -9.81 2.67 -12.04
C GLN A 24 -10.37 2.82 -10.62
N VAL A 25 -9.54 3.20 -9.65
CA VAL A 25 -9.95 3.47 -8.26
C VAL A 25 -10.03 4.99 -8.06
N PRO A 26 -11.23 5.56 -7.91
CA PRO A 26 -11.37 6.99 -7.68
C PRO A 26 -10.55 7.46 -6.48
N ASP A 27 -9.89 8.61 -6.63
CA ASP A 27 -9.08 9.25 -5.59
C ASP A 27 -7.93 8.40 -5.03
N PHE A 28 -7.44 7.44 -5.81
CA PHE A 28 -6.26 6.65 -5.45
C PHE A 28 -4.96 7.32 -5.92
N TYR A 29 -4.30 8.03 -5.00
CA TYR A 29 -3.06 8.76 -5.27
C TYR A 29 -1.79 8.06 -4.78
N TYR A 30 -1.92 7.11 -3.84
CA TYR A 30 -0.81 6.41 -3.22
C TYR A 30 -1.25 5.08 -2.64
N GLY A 31 -0.41 4.06 -2.82
CA GLY A 31 -0.57 2.78 -2.17
C GLY A 31 0.37 1.72 -2.74
N ARG A 32 0.08 0.46 -2.44
CA ARG A 32 0.82 -0.71 -2.92
C ARG A 32 -0.16 -1.74 -3.49
N ILE A 33 0.17 -2.27 -4.65
CA ILE A 33 -0.58 -3.36 -5.29
C ILE A 33 0.20 -4.65 -5.07
N ASP A 34 -0.41 -5.61 -4.38
CA ASP A 34 0.12 -6.96 -4.30
C ASP A 34 -0.58 -7.77 -5.41
N LEU A 35 0.19 -8.20 -6.41
CA LEU A 35 -0.32 -8.86 -7.61
C LEU A 35 0.46 -10.13 -7.93
N ARG A 36 -0.17 -10.98 -8.74
CA ARG A 36 0.45 -12.14 -9.38
C ARG A 36 0.44 -11.94 -10.89
N TYR A 37 1.49 -12.42 -11.54
CA TYR A 37 1.65 -12.39 -12.99
C TYR A 37 2.38 -13.65 -13.45
N ASN A 38 2.33 -13.93 -14.76
CA ASN A 38 2.95 -15.12 -15.36
C ASN A 38 4.37 -14.82 -15.89
N THR A 39 4.53 -13.79 -16.72
CA THR A 39 5.84 -13.31 -17.21
C THR A 39 5.95 -11.79 -17.06
N TRP A 40 7.18 -11.28 -17.05
CA TRP A 40 7.44 -9.83 -16.93
C TRP A 40 6.83 -9.05 -18.09
N GLU A 41 6.95 -9.57 -19.31
CA GLU A 41 6.39 -9.01 -20.53
C GLU A 41 4.86 -8.95 -20.47
N GLU A 42 4.20 -9.99 -19.94
CA GLU A 42 2.75 -9.98 -19.75
C GLU A 42 2.33 -8.96 -18.68
N LEU A 43 3.06 -8.86 -17.57
CA LEU A 43 2.84 -7.83 -16.54
C LEU A 43 2.92 -6.43 -17.15
N LYS A 44 3.96 -6.16 -17.94
CA LYS A 44 4.12 -4.87 -18.61
C LYS A 44 2.97 -4.54 -19.57
N GLN A 45 2.44 -5.54 -20.27
CA GLN A 45 1.33 -5.38 -21.22
C GLN A 45 -0.05 -5.38 -20.55
N GLY A 46 -0.13 -5.54 -19.22
CA GLY A 46 -1.41 -5.62 -18.52
C GLY A 46 -2.15 -6.94 -18.71
N LYS A 47 -1.47 -8.02 -19.10
CA LYS A 47 -2.06 -9.33 -19.45
C LYS A 47 -1.82 -10.37 -18.37
N ASN A 48 -2.80 -11.26 -18.14
CA ASN A 48 -2.70 -12.38 -17.20
C ASN A 48 -2.24 -11.96 -15.79
N ILE A 49 -2.68 -10.79 -15.34
CA ILE A 49 -2.42 -10.26 -14.00
C ILE A 49 -3.61 -10.60 -13.10
N SER A 50 -3.34 -10.92 -11.84
CA SER A 50 -4.35 -11.00 -10.79
C SER A 50 -3.95 -10.08 -9.63
N ILE A 51 -4.79 -9.10 -9.33
CA ILE A 51 -4.62 -8.24 -8.15
C ILE A 51 -5.15 -9.00 -6.94
N ILE A 52 -4.30 -9.16 -5.93
CA ILE A 52 -4.62 -9.89 -4.70
C ILE A 52 -5.04 -8.91 -3.61
N GLU A 53 -4.31 -7.80 -3.48
CA GLU A 53 -4.58 -6.76 -2.49
C GLU A 53 -4.23 -5.39 -3.06
N LEU A 54 -5.07 -4.40 -2.71
CA LEU A 54 -4.79 -2.99 -2.91
C LEU A 54 -4.67 -2.33 -1.54
N ASN A 55 -3.45 -1.92 -1.19
CA ASN A 55 -3.16 -1.25 0.07
C ASN A 55 -3.15 0.28 -0.13
N GLY A 56 -3.69 1.02 0.83
CA GLY A 56 -3.69 2.50 0.83
C GLY A 56 -2.49 3.13 1.54
N ALA A 57 -2.68 4.32 2.12
CA ALA A 57 -1.63 5.12 2.75
C ALA A 57 -0.83 4.43 3.87
N GLY A 58 -1.38 3.39 4.49
CA GLY A 58 -0.70 2.58 5.51
C GLY A 58 0.32 1.58 4.96
N SER A 59 0.48 1.47 3.64
CA SER A 59 1.37 0.49 3.04
C SER A 59 2.85 0.84 3.24
N GLU A 60 3.62 -0.08 3.81
CA GLU A 60 5.08 0.01 3.86
C GLU A 60 5.72 -0.41 2.51
N PRO A 61 6.78 0.28 2.04
CA PRO A 61 7.56 -0.15 0.87
C PRO A 61 8.32 -1.45 1.16
N THR A 62 7.87 -2.57 0.60
CA THR A 62 8.47 -3.89 0.87
C THR A 62 9.87 -4.08 0.30
N HIS A 63 10.27 -3.27 -0.70
CA HIS A 63 11.59 -3.34 -1.30
C HIS A 63 12.71 -2.96 -0.34
N ILE A 64 12.42 -2.24 0.75
CA ILE A 64 13.42 -1.92 1.78
C ILE A 64 13.97 -3.16 2.50
N TYR A 65 13.24 -4.29 2.43
CA TYR A 65 13.61 -5.56 3.05
C TYR A 65 14.48 -6.46 2.16
N ASP A 66 14.84 -6.05 0.95
CA ASP A 66 15.81 -6.79 0.14
C ASP A 66 17.16 -6.85 0.89
N PRO A 67 17.76 -8.04 1.10
CA PRO A 67 19.05 -8.18 1.77
C PRO A 67 20.20 -7.37 1.18
N LYS A 68 20.08 -6.90 -0.07
CA LYS A 68 21.09 -6.04 -0.71
C LYS A 68 21.08 -4.60 -0.15
N HIS A 69 20.00 -4.18 0.51
CA HIS A 69 19.83 -2.80 0.99
C HIS A 69 20.31 -2.60 2.42
N SER A 70 20.80 -1.40 2.70
CA SER A 70 21.24 -1.00 4.04
C SER A 70 20.10 -0.37 4.84
N LEU A 71 20.30 -0.25 6.15
CA LEU A 71 19.37 0.47 7.02
C LEU A 71 19.16 1.94 6.58
N PHE A 72 20.23 2.60 6.11
CA PHE A 72 20.14 3.97 5.60
C PHE A 72 19.30 4.06 4.31
N PHE A 73 19.35 3.04 3.46
CA PHE A 73 18.47 2.95 2.30
C PHE A 73 17.00 2.84 2.74
N ALA A 74 16.71 1.95 3.69
CA ALA A 74 15.36 1.76 4.20
C ALA A 74 14.77 3.06 4.80
N TRP A 75 15.53 3.76 5.64
CA TRP A 75 15.11 5.05 6.20
C TRP A 75 14.89 6.13 5.12
N LYS A 76 15.77 6.20 4.12
CA LYS A 76 15.62 7.14 3.00
C LYS A 76 14.31 6.88 2.24
N GLU A 77 13.97 5.62 2.00
CA GLU A 77 12.73 5.25 1.32
C GLU A 77 11.49 5.55 2.16
N ILE A 78 11.51 5.28 3.47
CA ILE A 78 10.41 5.65 4.38
C ILE A 78 10.18 7.17 4.35
N ILE A 79 11.24 7.97 4.48
CA ILE A 79 11.15 9.44 4.42
C ILE A 79 10.61 9.91 3.07
N ARG A 80 11.05 9.30 1.96
CA ARG A 80 10.55 9.61 0.62
C ARG A 80 9.04 9.37 0.53
N HIS A 81 8.54 8.25 1.04
CA HIS A 81 7.12 7.92 1.08
C HIS A 81 6.31 8.89 1.96
N TRP A 82 6.83 9.29 3.13
CA TRP A 82 6.19 10.31 3.97
C TRP A 82 6.10 11.67 3.29
N ILE A 83 7.13 12.09 2.55
CA ILE A 83 7.10 13.34 1.77
C ILE A 83 6.02 13.28 0.68
N LEU A 84 5.85 12.13 0.00
CA LEU A 84 4.79 11.93 -0.98
C LEU A 84 3.40 12.04 -0.33
N LEU A 85 3.17 11.33 0.77
CA LEU A 85 1.92 11.38 1.52
C LEU A 85 1.59 12.79 2.02
N TYR A 86 2.59 13.52 2.53
CA TYR A 86 2.42 14.92 2.92
C TYR A 86 1.95 15.79 1.75
N ARG A 87 2.58 15.66 0.57
CA ARG A 87 2.19 16.43 -0.62
C ARG A 87 0.78 16.10 -1.08
N ILE A 88 0.42 14.82 -1.12
CA ILE A 88 -0.92 14.35 -1.48
C ILE A 88 -1.95 14.89 -0.49
N SER A 89 -1.67 14.81 0.81
CA SER A 89 -2.54 15.35 1.87
C SER A 89 -2.80 16.85 1.68
N MET A 90 -1.76 17.64 1.38
CA MET A 90 -1.90 19.07 1.08
C MET A 90 -2.73 19.33 -0.18
N ILE A 91 -2.57 18.51 -1.24
CA ILE A 91 -3.37 18.61 -2.47
C ILE A 91 -4.84 18.32 -2.17
N ASN A 92 -5.13 17.20 -1.51
CA ASN A 92 -6.48 16.80 -1.15
C ASN A 92 -7.16 17.87 -0.28
N HIS A 93 -6.41 18.47 0.64
CA HIS A 93 -6.92 19.54 1.48
C HIS A 93 -7.29 20.80 0.71
N ARG A 94 -6.46 21.20 -0.25
CA ARG A 94 -6.79 22.32 -1.16
C ARG A 94 -8.00 22.02 -2.04
N SER A 95 -8.21 20.75 -2.38
CA SER A 95 -9.39 20.28 -3.13
C SER A 95 -10.65 20.10 -2.27
N GLY A 96 -10.61 20.50 -0.99
CA GLY A 96 -11.78 20.53 -0.10
C GLY A 96 -11.88 19.35 0.88
N HIS A 97 -10.92 18.42 0.89
CA HIS A 97 -10.92 17.32 1.86
C HIS A 97 -10.35 17.80 3.22
N PRO A 98 -11.12 17.84 4.30
CA PRO A 98 -10.57 18.25 5.59
C PRO A 98 -9.52 17.25 6.08
N TYR A 99 -8.55 17.73 6.85
CA TYR A 99 -7.69 16.82 7.61
C TYR A 99 -8.53 16.08 8.66
N MET A 100 -8.12 14.85 8.97
CA MET A 100 -8.68 14.10 10.08
C MET A 100 -8.48 14.89 11.38
N SER A 101 -9.56 15.07 12.15
CA SER A 101 -9.43 15.67 13.47
C SER A 101 -8.86 14.66 14.48
N MET A 102 -8.30 15.16 15.58
CA MET A 102 -7.87 14.28 16.68
C MET A 102 -9.04 13.44 17.22
N ALA A 103 -10.24 14.02 17.28
CA ALA A 103 -11.44 13.33 17.75
C ALA A 103 -11.82 12.16 16.82
N ASP A 104 -11.79 12.37 15.50
CA ASP A 104 -12.02 11.32 14.52
C ASP A 104 -10.98 10.21 14.65
N GLY A 105 -9.70 10.57 14.80
CA GLY A 105 -8.63 9.60 15.02
C GLY A 105 -8.84 8.73 16.27
N PHE A 106 -9.21 9.34 17.40
CA PHE A 106 -9.53 8.58 18.62
C PHE A 106 -10.78 7.69 18.45
N ALA A 107 -11.80 8.17 17.74
CA ALA A 107 -12.98 7.37 17.43
C ALA A 107 -12.60 6.13 16.59
N MET A 108 -11.76 6.30 15.57
CA MET A 108 -11.26 5.19 14.75
C MET A 108 -10.49 4.16 15.57
N PHE A 109 -9.62 4.58 16.51
CA PHE A 109 -8.92 3.64 17.40
C PHE A 109 -9.90 2.85 18.27
N LYS A 110 -10.93 3.51 18.81
CA LYS A 110 -11.95 2.84 19.62
C LYS A 110 -12.73 1.82 18.81
N GLU A 111 -13.17 2.18 17.60
CA GLU A 111 -13.87 1.29 16.69
C GLU A 111 -13.02 0.08 16.30
N ASN A 112 -11.74 0.31 15.97
CA ASN A 112 -10.80 -0.76 15.64
C ASN A 112 -10.65 -1.77 16.79
N ASN A 113 -10.57 -1.31 18.05
CA ASN A 113 -10.44 -2.21 19.19
C ASN A 113 -11.63 -3.17 19.31
N VAL A 114 -12.86 -2.69 19.04
CA VAL A 114 -14.06 -3.54 19.04
C VAL A 114 -13.96 -4.65 17.98
N TYR A 115 -13.46 -4.33 16.78
CA TYR A 115 -13.26 -5.33 15.73
C TYR A 115 -12.16 -6.34 16.10
N VAL A 116 -11.06 -5.88 16.69
CA VAL A 116 -9.96 -6.75 17.13
C VAL A 116 -10.45 -7.74 18.20
N GLU A 117 -11.23 -7.28 19.18
CA GLU A 117 -11.83 -8.14 20.20
C GLU A 117 -12.76 -9.19 19.56
N ALA A 118 -13.64 -8.78 18.65
CA ALA A 118 -14.54 -9.71 17.95
C ALA A 118 -13.78 -10.76 17.12
N LEU A 119 -12.69 -10.36 16.43
CA LEU A 119 -11.83 -11.30 15.70
C LEU A 119 -11.14 -12.30 16.63
N GLN A 120 -10.72 -11.84 17.81
CA GLN A 120 -10.10 -12.71 18.81
C GLN A 120 -11.10 -13.74 19.34
N GLU A 121 -12.34 -13.34 19.65
CA GLU A 121 -13.39 -14.28 20.07
C GLU A 121 -13.69 -15.33 18.99
N VAL A 122 -13.78 -14.92 17.72
CA VAL A 122 -13.98 -15.87 16.60
C VAL A 122 -12.80 -16.82 16.48
N HIS A 123 -11.57 -16.32 16.62
CA HIS A 123 -10.37 -17.14 16.56
C HIS A 123 -10.34 -18.18 17.69
N GLU A 124 -10.64 -17.78 18.93
CA GLU A 124 -10.70 -18.68 20.08
C GLU A 124 -11.74 -19.78 19.86
N ARG A 125 -12.96 -19.44 19.38
CA ARG A 125 -13.99 -20.43 19.06
C ARG A 125 -13.58 -21.41 17.96
N LEU A 126 -12.78 -20.99 16.98
CA LEU A 126 -12.30 -21.86 15.91
C LEU A 126 -11.19 -22.81 16.38
N LEU A 127 -10.46 -22.48 17.45
CA LEU A 127 -9.42 -23.32 18.05
C LEU A 127 -9.96 -24.28 19.12
N GLU A 128 -11.13 -24.00 19.68
CA GLU A 128 -11.80 -24.86 20.67
C GLU A 128 -12.65 -25.99 20.04
N VAL A 129 -12.72 -26.07 18.70
CA VAL A 129 -13.38 -27.13 17.91
C VAL A 129 -12.34 -28.04 17.27
#